data_AF-A0A800MTC2-F1
#
_entry.id   AF-A0A800MTC2-F1
#
_cell.length_a   1.000
_cell.length_b   1.000
_cell.length_c   1.000
_cell.angle_alpha   90.00
_cell.angle_beta   90.00
_cell.angle_gamma   90.00
#
_symmetry.space_group_name_H-M   'P 1'
#
loop_
_entity.id
_entity.type
_entity.pdbx_description
1 polymer ?
#
loop_
_entity_poly.entity_id
_entity_poly.type
_entity_poly.pdbx_seq_one_letter_code
_entity_poly.pdbx_strand_id
1 'polypeptide(L)'
;MKKYLSILMLLCLLAGGGSLAGAVQQPDYEKYGRIAIAVVKEDYPGEEVVDYQYGGRKKISETEVTDTFTFTVKENGKPVTVLVNVTHNLKDNKVVSLTVERKEQ
;
A
#
# COMPACT_ATOMS: atom_id res chain seq x y z
N MET A 1 40.82 16.21 29.65
CA MET A 1 39.89 15.99 28.51
C MET A 1 39.43 14.53 28.32
N LYS A 2 39.86 13.55 29.13
CA LYS A 2 39.45 12.12 28.98
C LYS A 2 38.31 11.66 29.91
N LYS A 3 37.91 12.46 30.92
CA LYS A 3 36.85 12.10 31.89
C LYS A 3 35.43 12.42 31.42
N TYR A 4 35.27 13.27 30.42
CA TYR A 4 33.96 13.63 29.86
C TYR A 4 33.53 12.70 28.71
N LEU A 5 34.46 11.90 28.18
CA LEU A 5 34.19 10.99 27.08
C LEU A 5 33.37 9.76 27.53
N SER A 6 33.52 9.33 28.80
CA SER A 6 32.73 8.22 29.35
C SER A 6 31.30 8.60 29.74
N ILE A 7 31.01 9.89 29.97
CA ILE A 7 29.66 10.34 30.35
C ILE A 7 28.73 10.44 29.13
N LEU A 8 29.28 10.66 27.94
CA LEU A 8 28.48 10.78 26.71
C LEU A 8 27.94 9.42 26.21
N MET A 9 28.59 8.30 26.56
CA MET A 9 28.19 6.96 26.11
C MET A 9 27.05 6.36 26.92
N LEU A 10 26.77 6.88 28.13
CA LEU A 10 25.71 6.39 29.01
C LEU A 10 24.34 7.03 28.72
N LEU A 11 24.30 8.14 27.98
CA LEU A 11 23.06 8.87 27.69
C LEU A 11 22.31 8.33 26.45
N CYS A 12 22.95 7.47 25.64
CA CYS A 12 22.34 6.88 24.44
C CYS A 12 21.47 5.64 24.73
N LEU A 13 21.42 5.15 25.99
CA LEU A 13 20.63 3.96 26.35
C LEU A 13 19.20 4.24 26.81
N LEU A 14 18.80 5.51 26.91
CA LEU A 14 17.45 5.89 27.33
C LEU A 14 16.69 6.51 26.16
N ALA A 15 15.53 5.92 25.87
CA ALA A 15 14.54 6.34 24.87
C ALA A 15 14.77 5.85 23.43
N GLY A 16 15.24 4.61 23.26
CA GLY A 16 14.81 3.75 22.15
C GLY A 16 13.35 3.31 22.31
N GLY A 17 12.44 4.28 22.45
CA GLY A 17 10.99 4.06 22.48
C GLY A 17 10.44 4.14 21.06
N GLY A 18 10.91 3.24 20.18
CA GLY A 18 10.29 3.06 18.88
C GLY A 18 8.89 2.54 19.11
N SER A 19 7.88 3.40 18.97
CA SER A 19 6.50 2.98 18.89
C SER A 19 6.41 1.89 17.84
N LEU A 20 6.17 0.65 18.27
CA LEU A 20 5.54 -0.36 17.44
C LEU A 20 4.10 0.12 17.22
N ALA A 21 3.93 1.23 16.48
CA ALA A 21 2.65 1.59 15.91
C ALA A 21 2.31 0.39 15.03
N GLY A 22 1.39 -0.42 15.54
CA GLY A 22 1.14 -1.76 15.05
C GLY A 22 1.07 -1.76 13.54
N ALA A 23 1.87 -2.63 12.91
CA ALA A 23 1.49 -3.22 11.65
C ALA A 23 0.20 -3.99 11.93
N VAL A 24 -0.92 -3.26 12.03
CA VAL A 24 -2.25 -3.82 11.91
C VAL A 24 -2.23 -4.42 10.52
N GLN A 25 -1.96 -5.72 10.45
CA GLN A 25 -2.29 -6.53 9.30
C GLN A 25 -3.80 -6.37 9.15
N GLN A 26 -4.22 -5.33 8.41
CA GLN A 26 -5.60 -5.14 8.07
C GLN A 26 -5.94 -6.33 7.17
N PRO A 27 -6.73 -7.31 7.65
CA PRO A 27 -6.93 -8.56 6.91
C PRO A 27 -7.64 -8.34 5.58
N ASP A 28 -8.26 -7.17 5.42
CA ASP A 28 -8.98 -6.78 4.22
C ASP A 28 -8.05 -6.26 3.10
N TYR A 29 -6.85 -5.75 3.43
CA TYR A 29 -5.84 -5.37 2.45
C TYR A 29 -5.51 -6.52 1.50
N GLU A 30 -5.25 -7.71 2.04
CA GLU A 30 -4.91 -8.88 1.20
C GLU A 30 -6.06 -9.28 0.28
N LYS A 31 -7.31 -9.13 0.76
CA LYS A 31 -8.51 -9.42 -0.02
C LYS A 31 -8.62 -8.48 -1.22
N TYR A 32 -8.51 -7.17 -0.99
CA TYR A 32 -8.67 -6.19 -2.05
C TYR A 32 -7.44 -6.09 -2.96
N GLY A 33 -6.25 -6.38 -2.43
CA GLY A 33 -5.03 -6.53 -3.23
C GLY A 33 -5.14 -7.67 -4.24
N ARG A 34 -5.69 -8.84 -3.84
CA ARG A 34 -5.96 -9.95 -4.78
C ARG A 34 -6.96 -9.56 -5.87
N ILE A 35 -7.99 -8.79 -5.53
CA ILE A 35 -8.97 -8.29 -6.50
C ILE A 35 -8.28 -7.34 -7.49
N ALA A 36 -7.48 -6.38 -7.00
CA ALA A 36 -6.75 -5.45 -7.85
C ALA A 36 -5.78 -6.17 -8.79
N ILE A 37 -5.05 -7.18 -8.31
CA ILE A 37 -4.16 -8.01 -9.14
C ILE A 37 -4.96 -8.74 -10.23
N ALA A 38 -6.12 -9.32 -9.89
CA ALA A 38 -6.93 -10.05 -10.85
C ALA A 38 -7.41 -9.13 -11.98
N VAL A 39 -7.88 -7.92 -11.65
CA VAL A 39 -8.32 -6.94 -12.64
C VAL A 39 -7.17 -6.49 -13.53
N VAL A 40 -6.00 -6.17 -12.98
CA VAL A 40 -4.85 -5.77 -13.80
C VAL A 40 -4.42 -6.88 -14.75
N LYS A 41 -4.47 -8.15 -14.32
CA LYS A 41 -4.16 -9.29 -15.20
C LYS A 41 -5.19 -9.49 -16.31
N GLU A 42 -6.44 -9.12 -16.07
CA GLU A 42 -7.51 -9.17 -17.08
C GLU A 42 -7.35 -8.05 -18.11
N ASP A 43 -7.01 -6.83 -17.66
CA ASP A 43 -6.80 -5.67 -18.53
C ASP A 43 -5.47 -5.73 -19.31
N TYR A 44 -4.45 -6.41 -18.75
CA TYR A 44 -3.12 -6.56 -19.34
C TYR A 44 -2.73 -8.05 -19.49
N PRO A 45 -3.46 -8.82 -20.33
CA PRO A 45 -3.25 -10.26 -20.44
C PRO A 45 -1.90 -10.58 -21.07
N GLY A 46 -1.11 -11.40 -20.39
CA GLY A 46 0.21 -11.85 -20.87
C GLY A 46 1.34 -10.83 -20.66
N GLU A 47 1.04 -9.64 -20.15
CA GLU A 47 2.06 -8.66 -19.79
C GLU A 47 2.62 -8.92 -18.39
N GLU A 48 3.90 -8.59 -18.21
CA GLU A 48 4.58 -8.74 -16.93
C GLU A 48 4.18 -7.60 -15.98
N VAL A 49 3.62 -7.95 -14.82
CA VAL A 49 3.44 -7.02 -13.70
C VAL A 49 4.79 -6.91 -12.98
N VAL A 50 5.46 -5.78 -13.16
CA VAL A 50 6.84 -5.55 -12.69
C VAL A 50 6.87 -5.19 -11.21
N ASP A 51 5.91 -4.39 -10.76
CA ASP A 51 5.80 -3.97 -9.36
C ASP A 51 4.34 -3.73 -8.96
N TYR A 52 4.08 -3.87 -7.67
CA TYR A 52 2.79 -3.62 -7.02
C TYR A 52 3.01 -2.99 -5.66
N GLN A 53 2.33 -1.87 -5.44
CA GLN A 53 2.45 -1.09 -4.22
C GLN A 53 1.08 -0.70 -3.68
N TYR A 54 0.95 -0.78 -2.36
CA TYR A 54 -0.23 -0.27 -1.68
C TYR A 54 -0.11 1.25 -1.52
N GLY A 55 -1.02 1.98 -2.16
CA GLY A 55 -1.11 3.44 -2.12
C GLY A 55 -1.80 3.98 -0.86
N GLY A 56 -2.41 3.11 -0.06
CA GLY A 56 -3.05 3.47 1.21
C GLY A 56 -4.58 3.45 1.14
N ARG A 57 -5.19 3.78 2.29
CA ARG A 57 -6.65 3.83 2.49
C ARG A 57 -7.15 5.26 2.66
N LYS A 58 -8.21 5.61 1.94
CA LYS A 58 -8.96 6.85 2.11
C LYS A 58 -10.34 6.56 2.67
N LYS A 59 -10.73 7.21 3.76
CA LYS A 59 -12.11 7.16 4.28
C LYS A 59 -13.03 7.97 3.35
N ILE A 60 -14.11 7.37 2.89
CA ILE A 60 -15.15 8.02 2.07
C ILE A 60 -16.35 8.36 2.94
N SER A 61 -16.75 7.44 3.83
CA SER A 61 -17.82 7.64 4.82
C SER A 61 -17.54 6.82 6.09
N GLU A 62 -18.47 6.80 7.06
CA GLU A 62 -18.36 5.95 8.24
C GLU A 62 -18.26 4.45 7.93
N THR A 63 -18.78 4.04 6.78
CA THR A 63 -18.82 2.62 6.39
C THR A 63 -18.07 2.34 5.12
N GLU A 64 -17.61 3.33 4.37
CA GLU A 64 -16.93 3.11 3.09
C GLU A 64 -15.52 3.68 3.09
N VAL A 65 -14.62 2.90 2.54
CA VAL A 65 -13.23 3.28 2.34
C VAL A 65 -12.77 2.86 0.95
N THR A 66 -11.81 3.59 0.42
CA THR A 66 -11.15 3.27 -0.84
C THR A 66 -9.71 2.88 -0.55
N ASP A 67 -9.32 1.68 -0.98
CA ASP A 67 -7.93 1.24 -1.02
C ASP A 67 -7.36 1.48 -2.40
N THR A 68 -6.23 2.19 -2.48
CA THR A 68 -5.52 2.46 -3.73
C THR A 68 -4.36 1.50 -3.89
N PHE A 69 -4.20 0.96 -5.09
CA PHE A 69 -3.12 0.07 -5.47
C PHE A 69 -2.46 0.58 -6.74
N THR A 70 -1.15 0.68 -6.73
CA THR A 70 -0.37 1.13 -7.90
C THR A 70 0.38 -0.06 -8.47
N PHE A 71 0.29 -0.23 -9.78
CA PHE A 71 0.96 -1.27 -10.53
C PHE A 71 1.87 -0.62 -11.57
N THR A 72 3.03 -1.23 -11.78
CA THR A 72 3.85 -0.98 -12.96
C THR A 72 3.75 -2.19 -13.86
N VAL A 73 3.10 -2.03 -15.01
CA VAL A 73 2.96 -3.08 -16.03
C VAL A 73 3.89 -2.76 -17.19
N LYS A 74 4.43 -3.79 -17.84
CA LYS A 74 5.28 -3.61 -19.02
C LYS A 74 4.45 -3.85 -20.28
N GLU A 75 3.76 -2.83 -20.77
CA GLU A 75 2.96 -2.92 -21.99
C GLU A 75 3.83 -2.58 -23.21
N ASN A 76 3.90 -3.46 -24.21
CA ASN A 76 4.72 -3.25 -25.43
C ASN A 76 6.19 -2.88 -25.13
N GLY A 77 6.75 -3.44 -24.04
CA GLY A 77 8.13 -3.18 -23.63
C GLY A 77 8.36 -1.84 -22.92
N LYS A 78 7.32 -1.04 -22.66
CA LYS A 78 7.40 0.22 -21.91
C LYS A 78 6.71 0.09 -20.55
N PRO A 79 7.27 0.67 -19.48
CA PRO A 79 6.59 0.71 -18.19
C PRO A 79 5.39 1.66 -18.25
N VAL A 80 4.23 1.19 -17.80
CA VAL A 80 3.00 1.97 -17.67
C VAL A 80 2.55 1.89 -16.22
N THR A 81 2.19 3.03 -15.64
CA THR A 81 1.65 3.09 -14.27
C THR A 81 0.14 2.94 -14.32
N VAL A 82 -0.39 1.98 -13.56
CA VAL A 82 -1.82 1.70 -13.46
C VAL A 82 -2.23 1.85 -12.00
N LEU A 83 -3.26 2.65 -11.74
CA LEU A 83 -3.86 2.79 -10.41
C LEU A 83 -5.18 2.04 -10.37
N VAL A 84 -5.34 1.17 -9.38
CA VAL A 84 -6.60 0.50 -9.09
C VAL A 84 -7.13 1.02 -7.76
N ASN A 85 -8.33 1.59 -7.77
CA ASN A 85 -9.03 1.99 -6.56
C ASN A 85 -10.15 1.00 -6.27
N VAL A 86 -10.15 0.42 -5.08
CA VAL A 86 -11.18 -0.50 -4.62
C VAL A 86 -11.93 0.14 -3.48
N THR A 87 -13.16 0.57 -3.73
CA THR A 87 -14.05 1.08 -2.68
C THR A 87 -14.87 -0.07 -2.12
N HIS A 88 -14.88 -0.22 -0.81
CA HIS A 88 -15.60 -1.29 -0.13
C HIS A 88 -16.25 -0.82 1.17
N ASN A 89 -17.23 -1.59 1.61
CA ASN A 89 -17.94 -1.33 2.84
C ASN A 89 -17.31 -2.09 4.02
N LEU A 90 -16.95 -1.39 5.09
CA LEU A 90 -16.34 -1.95 6.30
C LEU A 90 -17.29 -2.84 7.12
N LYS A 91 -18.61 -2.72 6.95
CA LYS A 91 -19.60 -3.50 7.73
C LYS A 91 -19.75 -4.92 7.19
N ASP A 92 -19.79 -5.08 5.87
CA ASP A 92 -20.07 -6.38 5.23
C ASP A 92 -18.96 -6.82 4.24
N ASN A 93 -17.88 -6.05 4.12
CA ASN A 93 -16.74 -6.30 3.25
C ASN A 93 -17.11 -6.47 1.77
N LYS A 94 -18.21 -5.86 1.32
CA LYS A 94 -18.60 -5.86 -0.10
C LYS A 94 -17.84 -4.78 -0.84
N VAL A 95 -17.37 -5.13 -2.04
CA VAL A 95 -16.87 -4.14 -3.01
C VAL A 95 -18.07 -3.32 -3.49
N VAL A 96 -17.96 -2.01 -3.33
CA VAL A 96 -18.94 -1.01 -3.76
C VAL A 96 -18.58 -0.49 -5.13
N SER A 97 -17.29 -0.26 -5.39
CA SER A 97 -16.79 0.14 -6.71
C SER A 97 -15.35 -0.27 -6.93
N LEU A 98 -14.99 -0.42 -8.20
CA LEU A 98 -13.63 -0.65 -8.64
C LEU A 98 -13.34 0.27 -9.83
N THR A 99 -12.26 1.04 -9.76
CA THR A 99 -11.81 1.87 -10.88
C THR A 99 -10.37 1.56 -11.23
N VAL A 100 -10.08 1.55 -12.53
CA VAL A 100 -8.73 1.35 -13.08
C VAL A 100 -8.38 2.58 -13.89
N GLU A 101 -7.26 3.20 -13.55
CA GLU A 101 -6.78 4.42 -14.18
C GLU A 101 -5.35 4.20 -14.70
N ARG A 102 -5.18 4.32 -16.00
CA ARG A 102 -3.86 4.41 -16.63
C ARG A 102 -3.32 5.81 -16.44
N LYS A 103 -2.10 5.94 -15.90
CA LYS A 103 -1.36 7.20 -15.91
C LYS A 103 -0.32 7.16 -17.00
N GLU A 104 -0.56 7.93 -18.06
CA GLU A 104 0.46 8.26 -19.05
C GLU A 104 1.46 9.22 -18.39
N GLN A 105 2.75 8.93 -18.55
CA GLN A 105 3.85 9.79 -18.10
C GLN A 105 4.18 10.85 -19.15
#